data_AF-A0A430QU79-F1
#
_entry.id   AF-A0A430QU79-F1
#
_cell.length_a   1.000
_cell.length_b   1.000
_cell.length_c   1.000
_cell.angle_alpha   90.00
_cell.angle_beta   90.00
_cell.angle_gamma   90.00
#
_symmetry.space_group_name_H-M   'P 1'
#
loop_
_entity.id
_entity.type
_entity.pdbx_description
1 polymer ?
#
loop_
_entity_poly.entity_id
_entity_poly.type
_entity_poly.pdbx_seq_one_letter_code
_entity_poly.pdbx_strand_id
1 'polypeptide(L)'
;MRLSSLPRCAKTAKSCGLHQLEPDCPRFSMFKNRTARGWWPVTDEEDEEIVVQGKVECQLEMLNSAEAESNPAGLGREEPNGLPKPEYVE
;
A
#
# COMPACT_ATOMS: atom_id res chain seq x y z
N MET A 1 -7.26 7.52 -5.27
CA MET A 1 -6.26 6.50 -5.65
C MET A 1 -6.53 6.00 -7.07
N ARG A 2 -5.54 6.00 -7.98
CA ARG A 2 -5.70 5.56 -9.39
C ARG A 2 -5.04 4.19 -9.59
N LEU A 3 -5.84 3.12 -9.69
CA LEU A 3 -5.35 1.73 -9.75
C LEU A 3 -4.48 1.40 -10.97
N SER A 4 -4.60 2.18 -12.05
CA SER A 4 -3.76 2.02 -13.25
C SER A 4 -2.38 2.68 -13.13
N SER A 5 -2.12 3.45 -12.07
CA SER A 5 -0.88 4.20 -11.87
C SER A 5 -0.62 4.45 -10.38
N LEU A 6 -0.35 3.37 -9.65
CA LEU A 6 0.02 3.41 -8.23
C LEU A 6 1.52 3.62 -8.04
N PRO A 7 1.97 4.33 -6.99
CA PRO A 7 3.38 4.37 -6.61
C PRO A 7 3.83 2.97 -6.19
N ARG A 8 5.04 2.55 -6.60
CA ARG A 8 5.58 1.25 -6.15
C ARG A 8 5.78 1.23 -4.64
N CYS A 9 5.51 0.08 -4.02
CA CYS A 9 5.93 -0.18 -2.66
C CYS A 9 7.44 -0.36 -2.54
N ALA A 10 7.96 -0.02 -1.37
CA ALA A 10 9.28 -0.38 -0.92
C ALA A 10 9.30 -1.81 -0.36
N LYS A 11 10.46 -2.48 -0.39
CA LYS A 11 10.61 -3.83 0.14
C LYS A 11 10.74 -3.85 1.67
N THR A 12 11.22 -2.76 2.26
CA THR A 12 11.43 -2.63 3.71
C THR A 12 10.92 -1.28 4.21
N ALA A 13 10.61 -1.20 5.50
CA ALA A 13 10.27 0.06 6.15
C ALA A 13 11.41 1.11 6.04
N LYS A 14 12.67 0.68 6.07
CA LYS A 14 13.84 1.57 5.99
C LYS A 14 13.93 2.28 4.64
N SER A 15 13.64 1.58 3.55
CA SER A 15 13.68 2.15 2.20
C SER A 15 12.36 2.82 1.77
N CYS A 16 11.39 2.97 2.67
CA CYS A 16 10.08 3.55 2.36
C CYS A 16 10.06 5.06 2.69
N GLY A 17 9.56 5.91 1.78
CA GLY A 17 9.54 7.37 1.95
C GLY A 17 8.98 8.16 0.76
N LEU A 18 9.05 9.50 0.82
CA LEU A 18 8.43 10.43 -0.15
C LEU A 18 8.89 10.23 -1.59
N HIS A 19 10.12 9.80 -1.81
CA HIS A 19 10.66 9.51 -3.15
C HIS A 19 9.78 8.52 -3.97
N GLN A 20 8.97 7.69 -3.30
CA GLN A 20 8.01 6.80 -3.98
C GLN A 20 6.83 7.54 -4.62
N LEU A 21 6.53 8.76 -4.15
CA LEU A 21 5.40 9.57 -4.56
C LEU A 21 5.78 10.61 -5.64
N GLU A 22 7.09 10.80 -5.87
CA GLU A 22 7.60 11.76 -6.84
C GLU A 22 7.02 11.52 -8.25
N PRO A 23 6.82 12.57 -9.07
CA PRO A 23 6.18 12.44 -10.38
C PRO A 23 6.93 11.53 -11.35
N ASP A 24 8.26 11.49 -11.29
CA ASP A 24 9.15 10.70 -12.13
C ASP A 24 9.37 9.27 -11.61
N CYS A 25 8.97 8.99 -10.37
CA CYS A 25 9.09 7.67 -9.79
C CYS A 25 8.23 6.64 -10.58
N PRO A 26 8.75 5.43 -10.87
CA PRO A 26 8.02 4.43 -11.61
C PRO A 26 6.70 4.04 -10.94
N ARG A 27 5.61 4.07 -11.72
CA ARG A 27 4.28 3.63 -11.27
C ARG A 27 3.92 2.25 -11.82
N PHE A 28 2.96 1.59 -11.18
CA PHE A 28 2.47 0.28 -11.63
C PHE A 28 0.94 0.26 -11.73
N SER A 29 0.43 -0.64 -12.57
CA SER A 29 -1.01 -0.84 -12.77
C SER A 29 -1.46 -2.14 -12.12
N MET A 30 -2.39 -2.07 -11.18
CA MET A 30 -3.01 -3.26 -10.56
C MET A 30 -3.76 -4.14 -11.58
N PHE A 31 -4.24 -3.54 -12.68
CA PHE A 31 -4.87 -4.31 -13.76
C PHE A 31 -3.88 -5.20 -14.53
N LYS A 32 -2.57 -4.89 -14.46
CA LYS A 32 -1.51 -5.69 -15.08
C LYS A 32 -0.83 -6.60 -14.06
N ASN A 33 -0.67 -6.10 -12.83
CA ASN A 33 -0.11 -6.83 -11.69
C ASN A 33 -1.17 -6.93 -10.61
N ARG A 34 -1.92 -8.04 -10.58
CA ARG A 34 -3.07 -8.22 -9.69
C ARG A 34 -2.72 -8.23 -8.20
N THR A 35 -1.44 -8.33 -7.86
CA THR A 35 -0.97 -8.36 -6.48
C THR A 35 0.18 -7.37 -6.27
N ALA A 36 0.22 -6.76 -5.09
CA ALA A 36 1.33 -5.96 -4.63
C ALA A 36 1.44 -6.07 -3.11
N ARG A 37 2.64 -6.30 -2.59
CA ARG A 37 2.90 -6.29 -1.16
C ARG A 37 4.19 -5.52 -0.87
N GLY A 38 4.13 -4.66 0.13
CA GLY A 38 5.30 -3.95 0.63
C GLY A 38 4.91 -2.72 1.43
N TRP A 39 5.85 -1.79 1.52
CA TRP A 39 5.75 -0.60 2.35
C TRP A 39 5.38 0.63 1.54
N TRP A 40 4.40 1.38 2.02
CA TRP A 40 4.03 2.70 1.50
C TRP A 40 4.14 3.78 2.57
N PRO A 41 4.58 4.98 2.22
CA PRO A 41 4.57 6.11 3.13
C PRO A 41 3.12 6.55 3.36
N VAL A 42 2.77 6.79 4.62
CA VAL A 42 1.56 7.51 4.98
C VAL A 42 1.95 8.97 5.09
N THR A 43 1.32 9.81 4.29
CA THR A 43 1.65 11.23 4.19
C THR A 43 0.51 12.10 4.65
N ASP A 44 0.87 13.29 5.12
CA ASP A 44 -0.06 14.38 5.39
C ASP A 44 0.47 15.67 4.75
N GLU A 45 -0.37 16.69 4.64
CA GLU A 45 0.00 18.00 4.12
C GLU A 45 0.09 19.00 5.29
N GLU A 46 1.29 19.51 5.54
CA GLU A 46 1.57 20.50 6.57
C GLU A 46 2.27 21.70 5.92
N ASP A 47 1.73 22.92 6.10
CA ASP A 47 2.31 24.15 5.55
C ASP A 47 2.65 24.10 4.05
N GLU A 48 1.76 23.51 3.23
CA GLU A 48 1.93 23.28 1.78
C GLU A 48 3.05 22.28 1.40
N GLU A 49 3.68 21.63 2.39
CA GLU A 49 4.64 20.54 2.19
C GLU A 49 4.03 19.17 2.52
N ILE A 50 4.41 18.16 1.74
CA ILE A 50 4.02 16.77 2.00
C ILE A 50 5.02 16.17 2.99
N VAL A 51 4.54 15.78 4.17
CA VAL A 51 5.35 15.16 5.22
C VAL A 51 4.99 13.69 5.41
N VAL A 52 5.94 12.86 5.85
CA VAL A 52 5.69 11.45 6.19
C VAL A 52 5.30 11.34 7.65
N GLN A 53 4.04 10.99 7.89
CA GLN A 53 3.50 10.74 9.25
C GLN A 53 3.70 9.30 9.71
N GLY A 54 3.93 8.38 8.76
CA GLY A 54 4.13 6.98 9.10
C GLY A 54 4.42 6.10 7.89
N LYS A 55 4.49 4.79 8.14
CA LYS A 55 4.72 3.78 7.10
C LYS A 55 3.80 2.60 7.37
N VAL A 56 3.17 2.09 6.32
CA VAL A 56 2.29 0.93 6.42
C VAL A 56 2.83 -0.18 5.52
N GLU A 57 2.93 -1.39 6.06
CA GLU A 57 3.03 -2.59 5.23
C GLU A 57 1.62 -3.03 4.86
N CYS A 58 1.33 -3.14 3.57
CA CYS A 58 0.04 -3.67 3.12
C CYS A 58 0.21 -4.64 1.95
N GLN A 59 -0.81 -5.47 1.76
CA GLN A 59 -0.97 -6.34 0.61
C GLN A 59 -2.25 -5.95 -0.12
N LEU A 60 -2.10 -5.57 -1.39
CA LEU A 60 -3.18 -5.20 -2.29
C LEU A 60 -3.40 -6.35 -3.27
N GLU A 61 -4.65 -6.81 -3.39
CA GLU A 61 -5.03 -7.88 -4.31
C GLU A 61 -6.26 -7.48 -5.12
N MET A 62 -6.20 -7.69 -6.42
CA MET A 62 -7.33 -7.52 -7.33
C MET A 62 -8.04 -8.87 -7.48
N LEU A 63 -9.23 -8.94 -6.89
CA LEU A 63 -10.08 -10.11 -6.92
C LEU A 63 -11.15 -9.97 -8.02
N ASN A 64 -11.57 -11.10 -8.59
CA ASN A 64 -12.82 -11.19 -9.34
C ASN A 64 -14.02 -11.33 -8.38
N SER A 65 -15.23 -11.28 -8.91
CA SER A 65 -16.44 -11.33 -8.09
C SER A 65 -16.55 -12.58 -7.22
N ALA A 66 -16.25 -13.77 -7.76
CA ALA A 66 -16.33 -15.03 -7.02
C ALA A 66 -15.27 -15.11 -5.91
N GLU A 67 -14.05 -14.63 -6.17
CA GLU A 67 -12.98 -14.57 -5.17
C GLU A 67 -13.33 -13.63 -4.01
N ALA A 68 -13.94 -12.48 -4.32
CA ALA A 68 -14.37 -11.50 -3.32
C ALA A 68 -15.55 -12.00 -2.46
N GLU A 69 -16.46 -12.78 -3.04
CA GLU A 69 -17.55 -13.43 -2.30
C GLU A 69 -17.02 -14.51 -1.35
N SER A 70 -16.00 -15.28 -1.78
CA SER A 70 -15.40 -16.34 -0.95
C SER A 70 -14.45 -15.80 0.13
N ASN A 71 -13.82 -14.64 -0.09
CA ASN A 71 -12.85 -14.02 0.83
C ASN A 71 -13.22 -12.54 1.03
N PRO A 72 -14.33 -12.25 1.72
CA PRO A 72 -14.81 -10.89 1.87
C PRO A 72 -13.79 -10.03 2.61
N ALA A 73 -13.53 -8.82 2.09
CA ALA A 73 -12.85 -7.78 2.84
C ALA A 73 -13.73 -7.33 4.03
N GLY A 74 -13.10 -6.82 5.09
CA GLY A 74 -13.77 -6.65 6.37
C GLY A 74 -14.84 -5.60 6.31
N LEU A 75 -15.98 -5.86 6.95
CA LEU A 75 -17.04 -4.87 7.14
C LEU A 75 -16.70 -3.85 8.27
N GLY A 76 -15.41 -3.71 8.61
CA GLY A 76 -14.91 -2.68 9.53
C GLY A 76 -15.02 -2.98 11.02
N ARG A 77 -15.17 -4.25 11.44
CA ARG A 77 -15.19 -4.62 12.88
C ARG A 77 -14.25 -5.78 13.27
N GLU A 78 -13.91 -6.64 12.33
CA GLU A 78 -12.76 -7.55 12.41
C GLU A 78 -12.05 -7.45 11.06
N GLU A 79 -10.72 -7.45 11.07
CA GLU A 79 -9.91 -7.37 9.84
C GLU A 79 -9.80 -8.78 9.23
N PRO A 80 -10.50 -9.11 8.14
CA PRO A 80 -10.10 -10.26 7.36
C PRO A 80 -8.77 -9.89 6.70
N ASN A 81 -7.79 -10.77 6.87
CA ASN A 81 -6.48 -10.69 6.23
C ASN A 81 -5.54 -9.61 6.80
N GLY A 82 -5.58 -9.40 8.13
CA GLY A 82 -4.52 -8.66 8.82
C GLY A 82 -3.16 -9.32 8.58
N LEU A 83 -2.18 -8.53 8.12
CA LEU A 83 -0.80 -9.01 8.04
C LEU A 83 -0.27 -9.34 9.44
N PRO A 84 0.67 -10.29 9.58
CA PRO A 84 1.37 -10.46 10.85
C PRO A 84 2.03 -9.15 11.26
N LYS A 85 2.17 -8.93 12.58
CA LYS A 85 2.85 -7.72 13.09
C LYS A 85 4.25 -7.62 12.45
N PRO A 86 4.63 -6.46 11.91
CA PRO A 86 5.94 -6.29 11.31
C PRO A 86 7.04 -6.50 12.36
N GLU A 87 8.10 -7.22 11.99
CA GLU A 87 9.28 -7.36 12.83
C GLU A 87 10.12 -6.07 12.76
N TYR A 88 10.23 -5.36 13.88
CA TYR A 88 11.10 -4.19 14.00
C TYR A 88 12.56 -4.66 14.03
N VAL A 89 13.28 -4.46 12.92
CA VAL A 89 14.74 -4.56 12.92
C VAL A 89 15.29 -3.15 13.08
N GLU A 90 15.77 -2.81 14.28
CA GLU A 90 16.50 -1.56 14.56
C GLU A 90 17.60 -1.28 13.52
#